data_AF-A0A2D5BRG9-F1
#
_entry.id   AF-A0A2D5BRG9-F1
#
_cell.length_a   1.000
_cell.length_b   1.000
_cell.length_c   1.000
_cell.angle_alpha   90.00
_cell.angle_beta   90.00
_cell.angle_gamma   90.00
#
_symmetry.space_group_name_H-M   'P 1'
#
loop_
_entity.id
_entity.type
_entity.pdbx_description
1 polymer ?
#
loop_
_entity_poly.entity_id
_entity_poly.type
_entity_poly.pdbx_seq_one_letter_code
_entity_poly.pdbx_strand_id
1 'polypeptide(L)'
;MKILVPTKRVPDPDQRVRANADGSGVDDTDVYYVPNPFDLIAVEEALVIRENQREDAEIITVGIGVTDYEKELRTTLAMGADRALLVETSEALDPWNVAMALEKVIERERPDLVLMGKQAVDDDSNQVGQFLAARLGWPQATFIASLTLNDHGAAIQRETDTGLESLQLALPAVITADLRL
;
A
#
# COMPACT_ATOMS: atom_id res chain seq x y z
N MET A 1 13.42 -11.45 6.34
CA MET A 1 13.11 -10.00 6.16
C MET A 1 11.67 -9.75 6.57
N LYS A 2 11.23 -8.56 6.96
CA LYS A 2 9.81 -8.26 7.15
C LYS A 2 9.33 -7.14 6.23
N ILE A 3 8.33 -7.43 5.40
CA ILE A 3 7.73 -6.48 4.45
C ILE A 3 6.30 -6.18 4.92
N LEU A 4 6.02 -4.90 5.18
CA LEU A 4 4.67 -4.44 5.48
C LEU A 4 4.02 -3.93 4.20
N VAL A 5 2.83 -4.42 3.88
CA VAL A 5 2.06 -4.02 2.69
C VAL A 5 0.70 -3.45 3.10
N PRO A 6 0.61 -2.13 3.33
CA PRO A 6 -0.68 -1.46 3.50
C PRO A 6 -1.53 -1.64 2.25
N THR A 7 -2.81 -1.93 2.46
CA THR A 7 -3.81 -2.03 1.41
C THR A 7 -4.98 -1.11 1.75
N LYS A 8 -5.76 -0.72 0.74
CA LYS A 8 -7.05 -0.03 0.92
C LYS A 8 -8.20 -0.82 0.30
N ARG A 9 -9.35 -0.80 0.99
CA ARG A 9 -10.65 -1.24 0.46
C ARG A 9 -11.27 -0.09 -0.31
N VAL A 10 -11.52 -0.28 -1.58
CA VAL A 10 -12.08 0.75 -2.46
C VAL A 10 -13.32 0.23 -3.17
N PRO A 11 -14.26 1.10 -3.58
CA PRO A 11 -15.28 0.74 -4.56
C PRO A 11 -14.65 0.11 -5.79
N ASP A 12 -15.29 -0.92 -6.32
CA ASP A 12 -14.85 -1.58 -7.56
C ASP A 12 -14.79 -0.55 -8.70
N PRO A 13 -13.60 -0.31 -9.30
CA PRO A 13 -13.43 0.71 -10.33
C PRO A 13 -14.21 0.40 -11.62
N ASP A 14 -14.66 -0.84 -11.83
CA ASP A 14 -15.51 -1.21 -12.96
C ASP A 14 -16.99 -0.81 -12.74
N GLN A 15 -17.34 -0.38 -11.51
CA GLN A 15 -18.70 0.04 -11.17
C GLN A 15 -18.91 1.53 -11.38
N ARG A 16 -20.11 1.87 -11.88
CA ARG A 16 -20.53 3.26 -11.99
C ARG A 16 -21.04 3.77 -10.66
N VAL A 17 -20.16 4.48 -9.98
CA VAL A 17 -20.47 5.23 -8.76
C VAL A 17 -21.35 6.45 -9.09
N ARG A 18 -22.32 6.76 -8.22
CA ARG A 18 -23.20 7.93 -8.35
C ARG A 18 -23.00 8.87 -7.17
N ALA A 19 -23.24 10.15 -7.37
CA ALA A 19 -23.29 11.11 -6.27
C ALA A 19 -24.69 11.10 -5.63
N ASN A 20 -24.73 11.29 -4.31
CA ASN A 20 -25.98 11.54 -3.60
C ASN A 20 -26.64 12.83 -4.11
N ALA A 21 -27.97 12.84 -4.15
CA ALA A 21 -28.73 13.98 -4.68
C ALA A 21 -28.54 15.28 -3.87
N ASP A 22 -28.14 15.16 -2.59
CA ASP A 22 -27.85 16.27 -1.69
C ASP A 22 -26.38 16.73 -1.74
N GLY A 23 -25.53 16.08 -2.55
CA GLY A 23 -24.11 16.40 -2.66
C GLY A 23 -23.27 15.98 -1.45
N SER A 24 -23.81 15.16 -0.53
CA SER A 24 -23.10 14.69 0.67
C SER A 24 -21.94 13.74 0.38
N GLY A 25 -21.87 13.18 -0.83
CA GLY A 25 -20.83 12.25 -1.24
C GLY A 25 -21.31 11.28 -2.31
N VAL A 26 -20.77 10.08 -2.25
CA VAL A 26 -21.10 8.96 -3.13
C VAL A 26 -22.28 8.17 -2.55
N ASP A 27 -23.18 7.72 -3.43
CA ASP A 27 -24.16 6.68 -3.12
C ASP A 27 -23.45 5.33 -3.10
N ASP A 28 -23.30 4.78 -1.90
CA ASP A 28 -22.64 3.50 -1.63
C ASP A 28 -23.63 2.32 -1.59
N THR A 29 -24.90 2.55 -1.92
CA THR A 29 -25.92 1.50 -2.03
C THR A 29 -25.53 0.51 -3.13
N ASP A 30 -25.45 -0.77 -2.79
CA ASP A 30 -25.08 -1.87 -3.70
C ASP A 30 -23.68 -1.72 -4.35
N VAL A 31 -22.78 -0.93 -3.73
CA VAL A 31 -21.38 -0.83 -4.17
C VAL A 31 -20.59 -2.04 -3.68
N TYR A 32 -19.92 -2.70 -4.61
CA TYR A 32 -18.99 -3.78 -4.30
C TYR A 32 -17.62 -3.19 -4.05
N TYR A 33 -16.90 -3.77 -3.10
CA TYR A 33 -15.59 -3.31 -2.74
C TYR A 33 -14.55 -4.38 -3.04
N VAL A 34 -13.36 -3.91 -3.38
CA VAL A 34 -12.21 -4.71 -3.76
C VAL A 34 -10.95 -4.14 -3.11
N PRO A 35 -9.87 -4.93 -3.01
CA PRO A 35 -8.56 -4.37 -2.74
C PRO A 35 -8.19 -3.36 -3.84
N ASN A 36 -7.64 -2.22 -3.45
CA ASN A 36 -7.13 -1.22 -4.38
C ASN A 36 -6.11 -1.85 -5.35
N PRO A 37 -6.25 -1.66 -6.67
CA PRO A 37 -5.39 -2.31 -7.66
C PRO A 37 -3.90 -2.05 -7.47
N PHE A 38 -3.52 -0.82 -7.10
CA PHE A 38 -2.11 -0.48 -6.85
C PHE A 38 -1.53 -1.24 -5.64
N ASP A 39 -2.35 -1.51 -4.64
CA ASP A 39 -1.91 -2.24 -3.45
C ASP A 39 -1.72 -3.73 -3.76
N LEU A 40 -2.52 -4.30 -4.68
CA LEU A 40 -2.31 -5.67 -5.16
C LEU A 40 -0.97 -5.83 -5.89
N ILE A 41 -0.55 -4.81 -6.64
CA ILE A 41 0.79 -4.78 -7.25
C ILE A 41 1.87 -4.72 -6.18
N ALA A 42 1.67 -3.94 -5.10
CA ALA A 42 2.61 -3.91 -3.99
C ALA A 42 2.69 -5.25 -3.23
N VAL A 43 1.57 -5.98 -3.10
CA VAL A 43 1.55 -7.35 -2.56
C VAL A 43 2.34 -8.29 -3.47
N GLU A 44 2.11 -8.23 -4.79
CA GLU A 44 2.83 -9.04 -5.77
C GLU A 44 4.34 -8.79 -5.71
N GLU A 45 4.77 -7.52 -5.70
CA GLU A 45 6.20 -7.20 -5.60
C GLU A 45 6.83 -7.73 -4.30
N ALA A 46 6.10 -7.70 -3.19
CA ALA A 46 6.57 -8.31 -1.95
C ALA A 46 6.78 -9.83 -2.09
N LEU A 47 5.89 -10.51 -2.82
CA LEU A 47 6.02 -11.95 -3.14
C LEU A 47 7.20 -12.20 -4.07
N VAL A 48 7.37 -11.40 -5.12
CA VAL A 48 8.50 -11.47 -6.06
C VAL A 48 9.84 -11.29 -5.34
N ILE A 49 9.93 -10.34 -4.41
CA ILE A 49 11.12 -10.17 -3.56
C ILE A 49 11.38 -11.42 -2.73
N ARG A 50 10.34 -11.99 -2.12
CA ARG A 50 10.47 -13.22 -1.32
C ARG A 50 11.00 -14.37 -2.17
N GLU A 51 10.40 -14.59 -3.34
CA GLU A 51 10.75 -15.70 -4.23
C GLU A 51 12.15 -15.57 -4.83
N ASN A 52 12.55 -14.37 -5.26
CA ASN A 52 13.77 -14.19 -6.04
C ASN A 52 14.99 -13.76 -5.21
N GLN A 53 14.77 -13.14 -4.05
CA GLN A 53 15.83 -12.41 -3.34
C GLN A 53 15.89 -12.72 -1.85
N ARG A 54 14.75 -13.00 -1.20
CA ARG A 54 14.64 -13.16 0.26
C ARG A 54 13.62 -14.24 0.64
N GLU A 55 13.96 -15.51 0.46
CA GLU A 55 13.06 -16.66 0.70
C GLU A 55 12.47 -16.68 2.12
N ASP A 56 13.15 -16.08 3.10
CA ASP A 56 12.73 -15.93 4.50
C ASP A 56 11.89 -14.67 4.79
N ALA A 57 11.42 -13.95 3.76
CA ALA A 57 10.65 -12.74 3.95
C ALA A 57 9.24 -13.03 4.51
N GLU A 58 8.90 -12.46 5.66
CA GLU A 58 7.54 -12.40 6.20
C GLU A 58 6.81 -11.20 5.58
N ILE A 59 5.69 -11.45 4.93
CA ILE A 59 4.84 -10.43 4.30
C ILE A 59 3.60 -10.23 5.16
N ILE A 60 3.41 -9.01 5.63
CA ILE A 60 2.28 -8.63 6.49
C ILE A 60 1.44 -7.58 5.77
N THR A 61 0.19 -7.91 5.44
CA THR A 61 -0.74 -6.95 4.87
C THR A 61 -1.52 -6.22 5.96
N VAL A 62 -1.85 -4.95 5.72
CA VAL A 62 -2.57 -4.11 6.70
C VAL A 62 -3.73 -3.42 6.03
N GLY A 63 -4.93 -3.55 6.59
CA GLY A 63 -6.10 -2.75 6.25
C GLY A 63 -6.47 -1.85 7.43
N ILE A 64 -6.92 -0.63 7.15
CA ILE A 64 -7.47 0.30 8.15
C ILE A 64 -8.90 0.62 7.71
N GLY A 65 -9.89 0.27 8.53
CA GLY A 65 -11.30 0.48 8.19
C GLY A 65 -12.24 -0.45 8.94
N VAL A 66 -13.45 -0.63 8.41
CA VAL A 66 -14.52 -1.40 9.06
C VAL A 66 -14.24 -2.92 9.05
N THR A 67 -14.92 -3.67 9.91
CA THR A 67 -14.80 -5.14 10.02
C THR A 67 -14.98 -5.86 8.69
N ASP A 68 -15.85 -5.34 7.81
CA ASP A 68 -16.10 -5.90 6.48
C ASP A 68 -14.85 -6.00 5.59
N TYR A 69 -13.83 -5.20 5.90
CA TYR A 69 -12.54 -5.20 5.21
C TYR A 69 -11.75 -6.51 5.40
N GLU A 70 -12.13 -7.36 6.35
CA GLU A 70 -11.55 -8.70 6.43
C GLU A 70 -11.72 -9.52 5.14
N LYS A 71 -12.76 -9.26 4.34
CA LYS A 71 -13.03 -9.97 3.09
C LYS A 71 -11.92 -9.73 2.08
N GLU A 72 -11.53 -8.48 1.85
CA GLU A 72 -10.48 -8.10 0.92
C GLU A 72 -9.08 -8.44 1.46
N LEU A 73 -8.87 -8.37 2.79
CA LEU A 73 -7.62 -8.84 3.40
C LEU A 73 -7.40 -10.35 3.20
N ARG A 74 -8.48 -11.17 3.18
CA ARG A 74 -8.37 -12.60 2.85
C ARG A 74 -7.87 -12.84 1.43
N THR A 75 -8.15 -11.94 0.48
CA THR A 75 -7.56 -12.02 -0.86
C THR A 75 -6.04 -11.92 -0.80
N THR A 76 -5.50 -11.03 0.02
CA THR A 76 -4.04 -10.87 0.16
C THR A 76 -3.38 -12.09 0.81
N LEU A 77 -4.06 -12.72 1.79
CA LEU A 77 -3.63 -14.00 2.36
C LEU A 77 -3.63 -15.11 1.31
N ALA A 78 -4.66 -15.16 0.46
CA ALA A 78 -4.77 -16.13 -0.62
C ALA A 78 -3.70 -15.96 -1.70
N MET A 79 -3.23 -14.72 -1.94
CA MET A 79 -2.10 -14.43 -2.82
C MET A 79 -0.76 -14.92 -2.25
N GLY A 80 -0.65 -15.05 -0.93
CA GLY A 80 0.54 -15.58 -0.27
C GLY A 80 1.16 -14.68 0.80
N ALA A 81 0.45 -13.65 1.25
CA ALA A 81 0.84 -12.92 2.46
C ALA A 81 0.75 -13.84 3.69
N ASP A 82 1.72 -13.74 4.61
CA ASP A 82 1.81 -14.61 5.78
C ASP A 82 0.78 -14.23 6.85
N ARG A 83 0.54 -12.93 7.02
CA ARG A 83 -0.39 -12.36 8.00
C ARG A 83 -1.13 -11.18 7.41
N ALA A 84 -2.36 -10.99 7.87
CA ALA A 84 -3.16 -9.80 7.60
C ALA A 84 -3.58 -9.17 8.92
N LEU A 85 -3.50 -7.84 9.00
CA LEU A 85 -3.88 -7.04 10.15
C LEU A 85 -5.02 -6.10 9.76
N LEU A 86 -6.08 -6.07 10.57
CA LEU A 86 -7.12 -5.05 10.48
C LEU A 86 -6.97 -4.09 11.66
N VAL A 87 -6.77 -2.81 11.35
CA VAL A 87 -6.95 -1.71 12.30
C VAL A 87 -8.39 -1.23 12.17
N GLU A 88 -9.24 -1.70 13.06
CA GLU A 88 -10.68 -1.46 12.97
C GLU A 88 -11.05 -0.01 13.30
N THR A 89 -11.78 0.64 12.40
CA THR A 89 -12.38 1.96 12.61
C THR A 89 -13.55 2.19 11.64
N SER A 90 -14.58 2.89 12.08
CA SER A 90 -15.67 3.39 11.23
C SER A 90 -15.52 4.87 10.89
N GLU A 91 -14.44 5.52 11.33
CA GLU A 91 -14.17 6.92 11.02
C GLU A 91 -13.66 7.06 9.57
N ALA A 92 -14.15 8.10 8.89
CA ALA A 92 -13.57 8.52 7.62
C ALA A 92 -12.20 9.15 7.89
N LEU A 93 -11.14 8.53 7.34
CA LEU A 93 -9.77 8.97 7.55
C LEU A 93 -9.22 9.68 6.31
N ASP A 94 -8.55 10.80 6.52
CA ASP A 94 -7.71 11.42 5.50
C ASP A 94 -6.34 10.69 5.40
N PRO A 95 -5.55 10.95 4.34
CA PRO A 95 -4.25 10.30 4.16
C PRO A 95 -3.27 10.51 5.32
N TRP A 96 -3.37 11.65 6.03
CA TRP A 96 -2.50 11.94 7.17
C TRP A 96 -2.81 11.05 8.37
N ASN A 97 -4.09 10.89 8.71
CA ASN A 97 -4.53 10.02 9.79
C ASN A 97 -4.27 8.54 9.47
N VAL A 98 -4.38 8.14 8.20
CA VAL A 98 -3.93 6.80 7.75
C VAL A 98 -2.44 6.61 8.00
N ALA A 99 -1.59 7.59 7.63
CA ALA A 99 -0.15 7.52 7.89
C ALA A 99 0.17 7.46 9.41
N MET A 100 -0.58 8.17 10.25
CA MET A 100 -0.46 8.08 11.72
C MET A 100 -0.81 6.69 12.25
N ALA A 101 -1.88 6.07 11.75
CA ALA A 101 -2.25 4.71 12.14
C ALA A 101 -1.18 3.70 11.69
N LEU A 102 -0.67 3.82 10.45
CA LEU A 102 0.39 2.96 9.93
C LEU A 102 1.70 3.09 10.70
N GLU A 103 2.08 4.29 11.14
CA GLU A 103 3.24 4.49 12.02
C GLU A 103 3.12 3.66 13.30
N LYS A 104 1.94 3.59 13.92
CA LYS A 104 1.71 2.72 15.10
C LYS A 104 1.77 1.24 14.80
N VAL A 105 1.32 0.82 13.62
CA VAL A 105 1.51 -0.56 13.16
C VAL A 105 3.00 -0.87 12.96
N ILE A 106 3.76 0.06 12.39
CA ILE A 106 5.21 -0.07 12.17
C ILE A 106 5.99 -0.12 13.49
N GLU A 107 5.64 0.69 14.49
CA GLU A 107 6.23 0.63 15.83
C GLU A 107 6.10 -0.77 16.46
N ARG A 108 4.95 -1.43 16.22
CA ARG A 108 4.64 -2.77 16.73
C ARG A 108 5.30 -3.87 15.92
N GLU A 109 5.14 -3.86 14.60
CA GLU A 109 5.57 -4.96 13.73
C GLU A 109 7.04 -4.85 13.33
N ARG A 110 7.62 -3.65 13.35
CA ARG A 110 9.03 -3.35 13.01
C ARG A 110 9.46 -3.95 11.66
N PRO A 111 8.79 -3.57 10.55
CA PRO A 111 9.19 -4.03 9.22
C PRO A 111 10.53 -3.43 8.76
N ASP A 112 11.20 -4.16 7.88
CA ASP A 112 12.42 -3.72 7.19
C ASP A 112 12.10 -2.91 5.92
N LEU A 113 10.88 -3.04 5.39
CA LEU A 113 10.42 -2.39 4.18
C LEU A 113 8.90 -2.17 4.22
N VAL A 114 8.44 -1.02 3.75
CA VAL A 114 7.01 -0.77 3.46
C VAL A 114 6.85 -0.67 1.95
N LEU A 115 5.98 -1.50 1.37
CA LEU A 115 5.54 -1.42 -0.03
C LEU A 115 4.04 -1.13 -0.06
N MET A 116 3.61 -0.11 -0.80
CA MET A 116 2.18 0.21 -0.95
C MET A 116 1.88 0.72 -2.35
N GLY A 117 0.62 0.79 -2.73
CA GLY A 117 0.24 1.44 -3.99
C GLY A 117 0.57 2.92 -4.01
N LYS A 118 0.79 3.50 -5.20
CA LYS A 118 1.03 4.95 -5.32
C LYS A 118 -0.15 5.78 -4.84
N GLN A 119 -1.37 5.34 -5.13
CA GLN A 119 -2.60 6.04 -4.80
C GLN A 119 -3.73 5.05 -4.61
N ALA A 120 -4.79 5.50 -3.92
CA ALA A 120 -6.05 4.80 -3.92
C ALA A 120 -6.98 5.42 -4.95
N VAL A 121 -7.71 4.58 -5.68
CA VAL A 121 -8.57 5.00 -6.81
C VAL A 121 -9.85 5.73 -6.39
N ASP A 122 -10.18 5.74 -5.11
CA ASP A 122 -11.37 6.39 -4.56
C ASP A 122 -11.12 7.85 -4.18
N ASP A 123 -9.93 8.16 -3.63
CA ASP A 123 -9.54 9.52 -3.22
C ASP A 123 -8.49 10.17 -4.14
N ASP A 124 -7.85 9.41 -5.02
CA ASP A 124 -6.77 9.83 -5.95
C ASP A 124 -5.70 10.71 -5.29
N SER A 125 -5.46 10.53 -3.99
CA SER A 125 -4.70 11.51 -3.20
C SER A 125 -3.20 11.40 -3.39
N ASN A 126 -2.69 10.20 -3.65
CA ASN A 126 -1.25 9.92 -3.78
C ASN A 126 -0.41 10.56 -2.66
N GLN A 127 -0.76 10.30 -1.39
CA GLN A 127 -0.18 11.02 -0.24
C GLN A 127 0.30 10.13 0.91
N VAL A 128 -0.39 9.00 1.17
CA VAL A 128 -0.16 8.18 2.38
C VAL A 128 1.31 7.75 2.50
N GLY A 129 1.92 7.26 1.43
CA GLY A 129 3.31 6.80 1.44
C GLY A 129 4.31 7.91 1.78
N GLN A 130 4.14 9.09 1.18
CA GLN A 130 5.02 10.23 1.42
C GLN A 130 4.85 10.80 2.83
N PHE A 131 3.62 10.86 3.33
CA PHE A 131 3.36 11.25 4.72
C PHE A 131 3.96 10.24 5.70
N LEU A 132 3.78 8.94 5.47
CA LEU A 132 4.34 7.90 6.31
C LEU A 132 5.88 7.99 6.38
N ALA A 133 6.53 8.14 5.23
CA ALA A 133 7.98 8.34 5.16
C ALA A 133 8.44 9.56 5.96
N ALA A 134 7.75 10.70 5.80
CA ALA A 134 8.07 11.93 6.52
C ALA A 134 7.90 11.77 8.04
N ARG A 135 6.88 11.05 8.49
CA ARG A 135 6.64 10.79 9.92
C ARG A 135 7.71 9.90 10.53
N LEU A 136 8.09 8.84 9.82
CA LEU A 136 9.13 7.90 10.27
C LEU A 136 10.55 8.46 10.13
N GLY A 137 10.73 9.52 9.34
CA GLY A 137 12.05 9.98 8.91
C GLY A 137 12.77 8.96 8.01
N TRP A 138 12.01 8.14 7.29
CA TRP A 138 12.55 7.07 6.44
C TRP A 138 12.80 7.56 5.00
N PRO A 139 13.82 7.01 4.32
CA PRO A 139 13.96 7.16 2.87
C PRO A 139 12.70 6.72 2.13
N GLN A 140 12.43 7.35 0.98
CA GLN A 140 11.30 6.98 0.13
C GLN A 140 11.64 6.97 -1.36
N ALA A 141 10.92 6.13 -2.11
CA ALA A 141 10.80 6.23 -3.55
C ALA A 141 9.34 5.98 -3.95
N THR A 142 8.75 6.92 -4.67
CA THR A 142 7.39 6.77 -5.19
C THR A 142 7.40 6.39 -6.67
N PHE A 143 6.31 5.78 -7.14
CA PHE A 143 6.11 5.46 -8.57
C PHE A 143 7.13 4.47 -9.11
N ILE A 144 7.45 3.43 -8.35
CA ILE A 144 8.46 2.48 -8.78
C ILE A 144 7.97 1.65 -9.97
N ALA A 145 8.89 1.45 -10.91
CA ALA A 145 8.76 0.56 -12.06
C ALA A 145 9.69 -0.67 -11.94
N SER A 146 10.66 -0.65 -11.03
CA SER A 146 11.40 -1.84 -10.63
C SER A 146 12.05 -1.64 -9.26
N LEU A 147 12.22 -2.74 -8.53
CA LEU A 147 12.87 -2.79 -7.23
C LEU A 147 13.78 -4.03 -7.14
N THR A 148 15.00 -3.86 -6.67
CA THR A 148 15.93 -4.95 -6.39
C THR A 148 16.70 -4.66 -5.12
N LEU A 149 16.77 -5.64 -4.22
CA LEU A 149 17.55 -5.57 -3.00
C LEU A 149 19.01 -5.94 -3.27
N ASN A 150 19.92 -5.22 -2.63
CA ASN A 150 21.35 -5.46 -2.71
C ASN A 150 22.04 -5.16 -1.36
N ASP A 151 23.36 -5.31 -1.31
CA ASP A 151 24.16 -5.08 -0.09
C ASP A 151 24.09 -3.62 0.43
N HIS A 152 23.58 -2.69 -0.37
CA HIS A 152 23.43 -1.27 -0.05
C HIS A 152 21.97 -0.86 0.22
N GLY A 153 21.03 -1.82 0.27
CA GLY A 153 19.60 -1.57 0.50
C GLY A 153 18.76 -1.87 -0.73
N ALA A 154 18.00 -0.88 -1.22
CA ALA A 154 17.08 -1.02 -2.35
C ALA A 154 17.55 -0.19 -3.57
N ALA A 155 17.87 -0.85 -4.67
CA ALA A 155 18.05 -0.24 -5.99
C ALA A 155 16.70 -0.16 -6.70
N ILE A 156 16.34 1.03 -7.17
CA ILE A 156 15.00 1.34 -7.67
C ILE A 156 15.09 2.07 -8.99
N GLN A 157 14.19 1.75 -9.91
CA GLN A 157 13.81 2.66 -10.98
C GLN A 157 12.39 3.15 -10.77
N ARG A 158 12.17 4.45 -10.96
CA ARG A 158 10.86 5.08 -10.81
C ARG A 158 10.46 5.86 -12.03
N GLU A 159 9.16 5.89 -12.30
CA GLU A 159 8.59 6.72 -13.35
C GLU A 159 8.57 8.19 -12.92
N THR A 160 8.96 9.04 -13.86
CA THR A 160 8.87 10.50 -13.82
C THR A 160 8.21 10.97 -15.11
N ASP A 161 7.80 12.24 -15.17
CA ASP A 161 7.22 12.82 -16.39
C ASP A 161 8.15 12.71 -17.62
N THR A 162 9.46 12.60 -17.39
CA THR A 162 10.49 12.58 -18.44
C THR A 162 11.09 11.21 -18.73
N GLY A 163 10.63 10.15 -18.04
CA GLY A 163 11.17 8.80 -18.18
C GLY A 163 11.54 8.18 -16.83
N LEU A 164 12.60 7.38 -16.79
CA LEU A 164 13.00 6.62 -15.59
C LEU A 164 14.13 7.32 -14.83
N GLU A 165 13.99 7.40 -13.52
CA GLU A 165 15.03 7.84 -12.58
C GLU A 165 15.53 6.65 -11.75
N SER A 166 16.84 6.51 -11.59
CA SER A 166 17.45 5.44 -10.76
C SER A 166 17.86 5.97 -9.40
N LEU A 167 17.45 5.28 -8.34
CA LEU A 167 17.76 5.62 -6.95
C LEU A 167 18.35 4.42 -6.20
N GLN A 168 19.17 4.71 -5.18
CA GLN A 168 19.60 3.73 -4.18
C GLN A 168 19.14 4.23 -2.81
N LEU A 169 18.34 3.43 -2.10
CA LEU A 169 17.82 3.75 -0.77
C LEU A 169 18.42 2.82 0.28
N ALA A 170 18.78 3.39 1.43
CA ALA A 170 19.01 2.60 2.63
C ALA A 170 17.68 2.06 3.16
N LEU A 171 17.70 0.86 3.74
CA LEU A 171 16.57 0.29 4.47
C LEU A 171 16.68 0.62 5.97
N PRO A 172 15.55 0.78 6.69
CA PRO A 172 14.17 0.64 6.19
C PRO A 172 13.69 1.84 5.36
N ALA A 173 12.78 1.59 4.41
CA ALA A 173 12.26 2.60 3.48
C ALA A 173 10.76 2.44 3.23
N VAL A 174 10.11 3.51 2.75
CA VAL A 174 8.73 3.49 2.25
C VAL A 174 8.73 3.63 0.74
N ILE A 175 8.19 2.64 0.05
CA ILE A 175 8.21 2.58 -1.41
C ILE A 175 6.79 2.47 -1.94
N THR A 176 6.47 3.21 -3.01
CA THR A 176 5.14 3.15 -3.64
C THR A 176 5.17 2.61 -5.07
N ALA A 177 4.36 1.59 -5.34
CA ALA A 177 4.27 0.88 -6.61
C ALA A 177 3.39 1.61 -7.64
N ASP A 178 3.87 1.66 -8.88
CA ASP A 178 3.08 2.08 -10.04
C ASP A 178 2.46 0.89 -10.78
N LEU A 179 1.61 1.14 -11.78
CA LEU A 179 0.93 0.11 -12.58
C LEU A 179 1.85 -0.77 -13.43
N ARG A 180 3.09 -0.32 -13.67
CA ARG A 180 4.03 -0.92 -14.62
C ARG A 180 5.19 -1.67 -13.95
N LEU A 181 5.06 -1.87 -12.64
CA LEU A 181 6.01 -2.66 -11.87
C LEU A 181 5.98 -4.13 -12.31
#